data_AF-A0A669DJM4-F1
#
_entry.id   AF-A0A669DJM4-F1
#
_cell.length_a   1.000
_cell.length_b   1.000
_cell.length_c   1.000
_cell.angle_alpha   90.00
_cell.angle_beta   90.00
_cell.angle_gamma   90.00
#
_symmetry.space_group_name_H-M   'P 1'
#
loop_
_entity.id
_entity.type
_entity.pdbx_description
1 polymer ?
#
loop_
_entity_poly.entity_id
_entity_poly.type
_entity_poly.pdbx_seq_one_letter_code
_entity_poly.pdbx_strand_id
1 'polypeptide(L)'
;MAANAGSMFQYWKRFDLQQLQKELDVTATQLANRQDESEQSRKKLIDLSREFKKNTPEDLRKQVAPLLKSFQGEIDALSKRSKEAEAAFLNVYKKIIDVPDPVPVLELAQQLQLKTPNFERHWRTTTKSLQRLKTKVRDRCVHRHTLWDFPDFDRRSRCRPYN
;
A
#
# COMPACT_ATOMS: atom_id res chain seq x y z
N MET A 1 21.98 -5.64 -4.78
CA MET A 1 22.22 -4.97 -3.49
C MET A 1 20.92 -5.00 -2.71
N ALA A 2 20.87 -5.59 -1.52
CA ALA A 2 19.63 -5.68 -0.74
C ALA A 2 19.31 -4.31 -0.14
N ALA A 3 18.15 -3.74 -0.46
CA ALA A 3 17.67 -2.51 0.16
C ALA A 3 17.50 -2.76 1.67
N ASN A 4 18.34 -2.15 2.50
CA ASN A 4 18.15 -2.20 3.94
C ASN A 4 16.91 -1.38 4.32
N ALA A 5 16.21 -1.75 5.39
CA ALA A 5 14.96 -1.09 5.79
C ALA A 5 15.13 0.44 6.00
N GLY A 6 16.32 0.87 6.44
CA GLY A 6 16.66 2.29 6.58
C GLY A 6 16.73 3.05 5.25
N SER A 7 17.26 2.45 4.18
CA SER A 7 17.34 3.05 2.84
C SER A 7 15.96 3.16 2.19
N MET A 8 15.10 2.16 2.44
CA MET A 8 13.71 2.17 1.99
C MET A 8 12.91 3.27 2.69
N PHE A 9 13.08 3.43 4.02
CA PHE A 9 12.43 4.51 4.77
C PHE A 9 12.82 5.90 4.26
N GLN A 10 14.12 6.15 4.03
CA GLN A 10 14.60 7.44 3.51
C GLN A 10 14.08 7.72 2.10
N TYR A 11 13.97 6.69 1.26
CA TYR A 11 13.39 6.83 -0.08
C TYR A 11 11.93 7.26 0.00
N TRP A 12 11.09 6.54 0.75
CA TRP A 12 9.65 6.87 0.86
C TRP A 12 9.40 8.25 1.49
N LYS A 13 10.24 8.65 2.46
CA LYS A 13 10.17 9.99 3.03
C LYS A 13 10.48 11.10 2.02
N ARG A 14 11.39 10.86 1.07
CA ARG A 14 11.73 11.80 -0.01
C ARG A 14 10.77 11.74 -1.18
N PHE A 15 10.20 10.56 -1.43
CA PHE A 15 9.20 10.34 -2.48
C PHE A 15 7.93 11.16 -2.23
N ASP A 16 7.60 11.39 -0.95
CA ASP A 16 6.48 12.23 -0.51
C ASP A 16 5.17 11.86 -1.21
N LEU A 17 4.63 10.71 -0.82
CA LEU A 17 3.38 10.19 -1.38
C LEU A 17 2.23 11.18 -1.20
N GLN A 18 2.22 11.96 -0.11
CA GLN A 18 1.20 12.97 0.15
C GLN A 18 1.22 14.10 -0.88
N GLN A 19 2.42 14.57 -1.25
CA GLN A 19 2.57 15.57 -2.30
C GLN A 19 2.14 15.01 -3.66
N LEU A 20 2.55 13.79 -3.99
CA LEU A 20 2.14 13.12 -5.23
C LEU A 20 0.60 12.96 -5.29
N GLN A 21 -0.03 12.55 -4.19
CA GLN A 21 -1.49 12.41 -4.11
C GLN A 21 -2.20 13.74 -4.40
N LYS A 22 -1.72 14.86 -3.81
CA LYS A 22 -2.27 16.19 -4.09
C LYS A 22 -2.10 16.62 -5.55
N GLU A 23 -0.94 16.37 -6.14
CA GLU A 23 -0.69 16.69 -7.56
C GLU A 23 -1.61 15.89 -8.48
N LEU A 24 -1.84 14.61 -8.14
CA LEU A 24 -2.77 13.76 -8.87
C LEU A 24 -4.22 14.22 -8.70
N ASP A 25 -4.64 14.67 -7.51
CA ASP A 25 -5.98 15.23 -7.28
C ASP A 25 -6.24 16.49 -8.13
N VAL A 26 -5.26 17.40 -8.18
CA VAL A 26 -5.33 18.59 -9.03
C VAL A 26 -5.43 18.20 -10.50
N THR A 27 -4.61 17.25 -10.94
CA THR A 27 -4.62 16.76 -12.32
C THR A 27 -5.94 16.08 -12.67
N ALA A 28 -6.51 15.29 -11.77
CA ALA A 28 -7.81 14.63 -11.95
C ALA A 28 -8.95 15.67 -12.09
N THR A 29 -8.91 16.73 -11.27
CA THR A 29 -9.88 17.84 -11.38
C THR A 29 -9.75 18.57 -12.71
N GLN A 30 -8.52 18.88 -13.14
CA GLN A 30 -8.28 19.50 -14.43
C GLN A 30 -8.71 18.60 -15.60
N LEU A 31 -8.52 17.29 -15.46
CA LEU A 31 -8.92 16.31 -16.46
C LEU A 31 -10.44 16.31 -16.66
N ALA A 32 -11.21 16.34 -15.58
CA ALA A 32 -12.67 16.44 -15.64
C ALA A 32 -13.12 17.71 -16.41
N ASN A 33 -12.53 18.86 -16.09
CA ASN A 33 -12.84 20.11 -16.80
C ASN A 33 -12.50 20.03 -18.29
N ARG A 34 -11.34 19.46 -18.65
CA ARG A 34 -10.93 19.27 -20.04
C ARG A 34 -11.84 18.30 -20.80
N GLN A 35 -12.32 17.26 -20.12
CA GLN A 35 -13.27 16.32 -20.69
C GLN A 35 -14.58 17.03 -21.05
N ASP A 36 -15.13 17.82 -20.12
CA ASP A 36 -16.35 18.61 -20.34
C ASP A 36 -16.18 19.63 -21.48
N GLU A 37 -15.05 20.35 -21.51
CA GLU A 37 -14.72 21.30 -22.59
C GLU A 37 -14.63 20.63 -23.96
N SER A 38 -13.99 19.45 -24.02
CA SER A 38 -13.86 18.64 -25.24
C SER A 38 -15.22 18.16 -25.74
N GLU A 39 -16.07 17.67 -24.83
CA GLU A 39 -17.43 17.21 -25.16
C GLU A 39 -18.34 18.35 -25.65
N GLN A 40 -18.26 19.52 -25.00
CA GLN A 40 -18.97 20.72 -25.44
C GLN A 40 -18.49 21.19 -26.82
N SER A 41 -17.19 21.21 -27.05
CA SER A 41 -16.59 21.63 -28.33
C SER A 41 -16.99 20.69 -29.46
N ARG A 42 -16.98 19.37 -29.22
CA ARG A 42 -17.47 18.38 -30.19
C ARG A 42 -18.95 18.59 -30.51
N LYS A 43 -19.79 18.85 -29.51
CA LYS A 43 -21.22 19.13 -29.72
C LYS A 43 -21.42 20.37 -30.58
N LYS A 44 -20.73 21.48 -30.28
CA LYS A 44 -20.75 22.71 -31.08
C LYS A 44 -20.36 22.45 -32.54
N LEU A 45 -19.31 21.66 -32.79
CA LEU A 45 -18.88 21.31 -34.15
C LEU A 45 -19.94 20.50 -34.92
N ILE A 46 -20.62 19.56 -34.25
CA ILE A 46 -21.71 18.79 -34.85
C ILE A 46 -22.87 19.70 -35.23
N ASP A 47 -23.25 20.62 -34.33
CA ASP A 47 -24.34 21.57 -34.57
C ASP A 47 -24.00 22.52 -35.74
N LEU A 48 -22.78 23.06 -35.76
CA LEU A 48 -22.28 23.88 -36.89
C LEU A 48 -22.26 23.10 -38.22
N SER A 49 -21.86 21.82 -38.21
CA SER A 49 -21.87 20.99 -39.40
C SER A 49 -23.30 20.75 -39.92
N ARG A 50 -24.27 20.57 -39.02
CA ARG A 50 -25.70 20.42 -39.36
C ARG A 50 -26.27 21.73 -39.92
N GLU A 51 -25.98 22.84 -39.28
CA GLU A 51 -26.37 24.20 -39.70
C GLU A 51 -25.82 24.50 -41.11
N PHE A 52 -24.52 24.25 -41.32
CA PHE A 52 -23.87 24.39 -42.62
C PHE A 52 -24.56 23.53 -43.68
N LYS A 53 -24.83 22.25 -43.37
CA LYS A 53 -25.56 21.37 -44.27
C LYS A 53 -26.98 21.85 -44.56
N LYS A 54 -27.66 22.59 -43.67
CA LYS A 54 -29.04 23.06 -43.87
C LYS A 54 -29.10 24.32 -44.74
N ASN A 55 -28.11 25.20 -44.59
CA ASN A 55 -28.09 26.51 -45.22
C ASN A 55 -27.30 26.57 -46.56
N THR A 56 -26.75 25.44 -47.02
CA THR A 56 -25.88 25.38 -48.21
C THR A 56 -26.55 24.69 -49.40
N PRO A 57 -26.43 25.22 -50.63
CA PRO A 57 -26.97 24.62 -51.86
C PRO A 57 -26.42 23.22 -52.15
N GLU A 58 -27.20 22.38 -52.83
CA GLU A 58 -26.94 20.94 -53.04
C GLU A 58 -25.59 20.65 -53.71
N ASP A 59 -25.17 21.46 -54.69
CA ASP A 59 -23.93 21.24 -55.44
C ASP A 59 -22.68 21.40 -54.57
N LEU A 60 -22.65 22.42 -53.69
CA LEU A 60 -21.58 22.58 -52.71
C LEU A 60 -21.60 21.45 -51.67
N ARG A 61 -22.80 21.00 -51.30
CA ARG A 61 -23.00 19.94 -50.31
C ARG A 61 -22.37 18.62 -50.75
N LYS A 62 -22.44 18.28 -52.04
CA LYS A 62 -21.81 17.09 -52.62
C LYS A 62 -20.28 17.14 -52.56
N GLN A 63 -19.68 18.31 -52.81
CA GLN A 63 -18.23 18.49 -52.75
C GLN A 63 -17.69 18.48 -51.31
N VAL A 64 -18.41 19.11 -50.38
CA VAL A 64 -17.97 19.27 -48.98
C VAL A 64 -18.31 18.06 -48.11
N ALA A 65 -19.28 17.23 -48.51
CA ALA A 65 -19.66 16.01 -47.78
C ALA A 65 -18.50 15.05 -47.44
N PRO A 66 -17.62 14.64 -48.38
CA PRO A 66 -16.49 13.77 -48.06
C PRO A 66 -15.51 14.42 -47.07
N LEU A 67 -15.28 15.74 -47.21
CA LEU A 67 -14.42 16.50 -46.31
C LEU A 67 -14.97 16.52 -44.87
N LEU A 68 -16.25 16.84 -44.69
CA LEU A 68 -16.92 16.81 -43.39
C LEU A 68 -16.89 15.43 -42.76
N LYS A 69 -17.05 14.37 -43.56
CA LYS A 69 -16.98 12.99 -43.08
C LYS A 69 -15.56 12.62 -42.62
N SER A 70 -14.53 13.09 -43.32
CA SER A 70 -13.13 12.91 -42.90
C SER A 70 -12.83 13.65 -41.59
N PHE A 71 -13.28 14.91 -41.46
CA PHE A 71 -13.14 15.67 -40.20
C PHE A 71 -13.87 15.00 -39.04
N GLN A 72 -15.09 14.50 -39.27
CA GLN A 72 -15.83 13.75 -38.26
C GLN A 72 -15.05 12.51 -37.80
N GLY A 73 -14.49 11.75 -38.76
CA GLY A 73 -13.67 10.58 -38.46
C GLY A 73 -12.44 10.91 -37.62
N GLU A 74 -11.72 11.97 -37.95
CA GLU A 74 -10.53 12.40 -37.20
C GLU A 74 -10.90 12.89 -35.79
N ILE A 75 -11.98 13.67 -35.65
CA ILE A 75 -12.47 14.13 -34.34
C ILE A 75 -12.89 12.93 -33.47
N ASP A 76 -13.57 11.94 -34.05
CA ASP A 76 -14.01 10.76 -33.31
C ASP A 76 -12.82 9.88 -32.92
N ALA A 77 -11.82 9.73 -33.79
CA ALA A 77 -10.58 9.01 -33.49
C ALA A 77 -9.77 9.71 -32.38
N LEU A 78 -9.64 11.04 -32.44
CA LEU A 78 -9.00 11.85 -31.41
C LEU A 78 -9.74 11.71 -30.08
N SER A 79 -11.07 11.86 -30.10
CA SER A 79 -11.92 11.72 -28.91
C SER A 79 -11.78 10.34 -28.27
N LYS A 80 -11.69 9.27 -29.09
CA LYS A 80 -11.47 7.91 -28.60
C LYS A 80 -10.09 7.78 -27.92
N ARG A 81 -9.02 8.26 -28.55
CA ARG A 81 -7.67 8.23 -27.98
C ARG A 81 -7.57 9.02 -26.68
N SER A 82 -8.21 10.19 -26.61
CA SER A 82 -8.26 10.99 -25.38
C SER A 82 -8.98 10.24 -24.26
N LYS A 83 -10.17 9.67 -24.53
CA LYS A 83 -10.92 8.88 -23.54
C LYS A 83 -10.16 7.66 -23.03
N GLU A 84 -9.43 6.97 -23.91
CA GLU A 84 -8.57 5.85 -23.52
C GLU A 84 -7.41 6.29 -22.62
N ALA A 85 -6.75 7.41 -22.94
CA ALA A 85 -5.68 7.98 -22.12
C ALA A 85 -6.19 8.47 -20.75
N GLU A 86 -7.34 9.15 -20.74
CA GLU A 86 -8.04 9.60 -19.53
C GLU A 86 -8.42 8.42 -18.64
N ALA A 87 -8.96 7.34 -19.22
CA ALA A 87 -9.29 6.12 -18.49
C ALA A 87 -8.04 5.44 -17.89
N ALA A 88 -6.93 5.40 -18.64
CA ALA A 88 -5.67 4.86 -18.14
C ALA A 88 -5.13 5.66 -16.95
N PHE A 89 -5.16 7.00 -17.04
CA PHE A 89 -4.79 7.89 -15.95
C PHE A 89 -5.66 7.63 -14.72
N LEU A 90 -6.99 7.64 -14.86
CA LEU A 90 -7.92 7.43 -13.75
C LEU A 90 -7.75 6.05 -13.09
N ASN A 91 -7.39 5.02 -13.86
CA ASN A 91 -7.11 3.70 -13.32
C ASN A 91 -5.86 3.70 -12.42
N VAL A 92 -4.81 4.41 -12.82
CA VAL A 92 -3.60 4.56 -11.99
C VAL A 92 -3.88 5.44 -10.77
N TYR A 93 -4.58 6.56 -10.97
CA TYR A 93 -4.97 7.48 -9.89
C TYR A 93 -5.72 6.77 -8.76
N LYS A 94 -6.77 6.00 -9.09
CA LYS A 94 -7.54 5.21 -8.10
C LYS A 94 -6.65 4.27 -7.29
N LYS A 95 -5.66 3.65 -7.93
CA LYS A 95 -4.75 2.74 -7.24
C LYS A 95 -3.78 3.44 -6.30
N ILE A 96 -3.43 4.71 -6.54
CA ILE A 96 -2.44 5.46 -5.76
C ILE A 96 -3.11 6.22 -4.61
N ILE A 97 -4.32 6.75 -4.81
CA ILE A 97 -5.02 7.52 -3.79
C ILE A 97 -5.43 6.66 -2.59
N ASP A 98 -5.73 5.38 -2.83
CA ASP A 98 -6.11 4.42 -1.79
C ASP A 98 -4.90 3.84 -1.01
N VAL A 99 -3.66 4.16 -1.42
CA VAL A 99 -2.46 3.63 -0.76
C VAL A 99 -2.19 4.41 0.51
N PRO A 100 -2.22 3.77 1.69
CA PRO A 100 -1.79 4.41 2.92
C PRO A 100 -0.27 4.65 2.87
N ASP A 101 0.17 5.77 3.42
CA ASP A 101 1.60 6.10 3.48
C ASP A 101 2.38 4.97 4.20
N PRO A 102 3.41 4.37 3.58
CA PRO A 102 4.23 3.34 4.22
C PRO A 102 5.20 3.90 5.25
N VAL A 103 5.49 5.21 5.26
CA VAL A 103 6.49 5.84 6.14
C VAL A 103 6.23 5.57 7.63
N PRO A 104 5.01 5.72 8.18
CA PRO A 104 4.73 5.44 9.60
C PRO A 104 4.97 3.97 9.98
N VAL A 105 4.61 3.03 9.09
CA VAL A 105 4.81 1.59 9.32
C VAL A 105 6.30 1.23 9.28
N LEU A 106 7.04 1.83 8.34
CA LEU A 106 8.49 1.64 8.23
C LEU A 106 9.23 2.22 9.45
N GLU A 107 8.79 3.37 9.97
CA GLU A 107 9.35 3.94 11.20
C GLU A 107 9.14 3.02 12.40
N LEU A 108 7.91 2.49 12.57
CA LEU A 108 7.61 1.53 13.63
C LEU A 108 8.45 0.27 13.49
N ALA A 109 8.58 -0.28 12.28
CA ALA A 109 9.39 -1.46 12.01
C ALA A 109 10.86 -1.22 12.38
N GLN A 110 11.42 -0.06 12.04
CA GLN A 110 12.79 0.31 12.41
C GLN A 110 12.96 0.41 13.93
N GLN A 111 12.00 1.01 14.64
CA GLN A 111 12.02 1.10 16.10
C GLN A 111 11.94 -0.29 16.77
N LEU A 112 11.10 -1.18 16.25
CA LEU A 112 11.01 -2.55 16.74
C LEU A 112 12.30 -3.32 16.49
N GLN A 113 12.90 -3.18 15.31
CA GLN A 113 14.16 -3.86 14.97
C GLN A 113 15.31 -3.50 15.92
N LEU A 114 15.34 -2.26 16.43
CA LEU A 114 16.32 -1.84 17.44
C LEU A 114 16.00 -2.38 18.84
N LYS A 115 14.71 -2.57 19.18
CA LYS A 115 14.26 -3.05 20.49
C LYS A 115 14.33 -4.57 20.63
N THR A 116 14.12 -5.33 19.56
CA THR A 116 14.18 -6.80 19.51
C THR A 116 15.45 -7.38 20.16
N PRO A 117 16.69 -6.97 19.80
CA PRO A 117 17.90 -7.56 20.38
C PRO A 117 18.05 -7.28 21.89
N ASN A 118 17.47 -6.20 22.40
CA ASN A 118 17.48 -5.90 23.84
C ASN A 118 16.50 -6.82 24.58
N PHE A 119 15.31 -7.01 24.02
CA PHE A 119 14.33 -7.95 24.55
C PHE A 119 14.85 -9.39 24.52
N GLU A 120 15.47 -9.82 23.42
CA GLU A 120 16.10 -11.14 23.29
C GLU A 120 17.22 -11.35 24.31
N ARG A 121 18.06 -10.35 24.55
CA ARG A 121 19.12 -10.41 25.58
C ARG A 121 18.55 -10.56 26.98
N HIS A 122 17.52 -9.78 27.30
CA HIS A 122 16.86 -9.86 28.60
C HIS A 122 16.17 -11.23 28.78
N TRP A 123 15.36 -11.65 27.81
CA TRP A 123 14.70 -12.95 27.80
C TRP A 123 15.69 -14.09 28.00
N ARG A 124 16.77 -14.13 27.20
CA ARG A 124 17.84 -15.14 27.32
C ARG A 124 18.45 -15.19 28.72
N THR A 125 18.65 -14.04 29.35
CA THR A 125 19.22 -13.94 30.70
C THR A 125 18.25 -14.49 31.73
N THR A 126 16.99 -14.06 31.68
CA THR A 126 15.93 -14.51 32.58
C THR A 126 15.70 -16.02 32.45
N THR A 127 15.65 -16.57 31.23
CA THR A 127 15.53 -18.02 30.99
C THR A 127 16.69 -18.79 31.62
N LYS A 128 17.94 -18.33 31.45
CA LYS A 128 19.11 -18.95 32.09
C LYS A 128 19.02 -18.93 33.61
N SER A 129 18.60 -17.80 34.20
CA SER A 129 18.42 -17.67 35.65
C SER A 129 17.36 -18.62 36.19
N LEU A 130 16.22 -18.74 35.51
CA LEU A 130 15.17 -19.71 35.86
C LEU A 130 15.68 -21.16 35.80
N GLN A 131 16.50 -21.49 34.79
CA GLN A 131 17.08 -22.83 34.64
C GLN A 131 18.10 -23.15 35.75
N ARG A 132 18.87 -22.15 36.20
CA ARG A 132 19.76 -22.26 37.38
C ARG A 132 18.99 -22.43 38.69
N LEU A 133 17.88 -21.73 38.86
CA LEU A 133 17.02 -21.91 40.03
C LEU A 133 16.36 -23.28 40.04
N LYS A 134 15.89 -23.76 38.88
CA LYS A 134 15.29 -25.09 38.71
C LYS A 134 16.26 -26.22 39.04
N THR A 135 17.54 -26.08 38.65
CA THR A 135 18.61 -27.03 39.03
C THR A 135 18.90 -26.96 40.52
N LYS A 136 19.11 -25.77 41.11
CA LYS A 136 19.30 -25.63 42.57
C LYS A 136 18.16 -26.18 43.42
N VAL A 137 16.91 -26.02 43.00
CA VAL A 137 15.76 -26.59 43.71
C VAL A 137 15.75 -28.11 43.61
N ARG A 138 16.05 -28.66 42.43
CA ARG A 138 16.20 -30.11 42.21
C ARG A 138 17.33 -30.68 43.08
N ASP A 139 18.50 -30.07 43.06
CA ASP A 139 19.66 -30.51 43.82
C ASP A 139 19.40 -30.44 45.33
N ARG A 140 18.75 -29.37 45.82
CA ARG A 140 18.33 -29.29 47.23
C ARG A 140 17.30 -30.35 47.63
N CYS A 141 16.42 -30.75 46.71
CA CYS A 141 15.45 -31.81 46.96
C CYS A 141 16.13 -33.18 47.03
N VAL A 142 17.05 -33.47 46.10
CA VAL A 142 17.88 -34.68 46.10
C VAL A 142 18.77 -34.75 47.34
N HIS A 143 19.48 -33.66 47.66
CA HIS A 143 20.39 -33.59 48.80
C HIS A 143 19.64 -33.71 50.14
N ARG A 144 18.42 -33.17 50.22
CA ARG A 144 17.54 -33.40 51.37
C ARG A 144 17.16 -34.88 51.46
N HIS A 145 16.78 -35.52 50.36
CA HIS A 145 16.44 -36.95 50.34
C HIS A 145 17.60 -37.85 50.79
N THR A 146 18.84 -37.58 50.34
CA THR A 146 20.03 -38.36 50.73
C THR A 146 20.48 -38.13 52.16
N LEU A 147 20.16 -36.98 52.77
CA LEU A 147 20.47 -36.71 54.18
C LEU A 147 19.55 -37.47 55.16
N TRP A 148 18.41 -37.98 54.67
CA TRP A 148 17.48 -38.80 55.43
C TRP A 148 17.64 -40.32 55.15
N ASP A 149 18.65 -40.74 54.40
CA ASP A 149 19.03 -42.16 54.27
C ASP A 149 19.93 -42.60 55.46
N PHE A 150 19.43 -42.41 56.68
CA PHE A 150 19.82 -43.21 57.84
C PHE A 150 18.92 -44.46 57.90
N PRO A 151 19.43 -45.65 58.26
CA PRO A 151 18.60 -46.83 58.39
C PRO A 151 17.59 -46.63 59.54
N ASP A 152 16.35 -47.05 59.31
CA ASP A 152 15.15 -46.88 60.15
C ASP A 152 14.47 -45.50 60.17
N PHE A 153 13.73 -45.15 59.10
CA PHE A 153 12.37 -44.63 59.29
C PHE A 153 11.48 -44.80 58.05
N ASP A 154 10.19 -45.06 58.31
CA ASP A 154 9.18 -45.62 57.43
C ASP A 154 8.93 -44.87 56.11
N ARG A 155 8.74 -45.67 55.06
CA ARG A 155 8.78 -45.34 53.64
C ARG A 155 7.41 -44.84 53.16
N ARG A 156 6.87 -43.75 53.72
CA ARG A 156 5.56 -43.23 53.25
C ARG A 156 5.37 -41.74 53.52
N SER A 157 5.93 -40.88 52.66
CA SER A 157 5.31 -39.57 52.36
C SER A 157 5.89 -38.98 51.08
N ARG A 158 5.12 -39.15 50.01
CA ARG A 158 5.35 -38.61 48.66
C ARG A 158 5.49 -37.09 48.72
N CYS A 159 6.52 -36.54 48.10
CA CYS A 159 6.48 -35.17 47.59
C CYS A 159 5.36 -35.09 46.55
N ARG A 160 4.16 -34.66 46.94
CA ARG A 160 3.16 -34.20 45.97
C ARG A 160 3.65 -32.89 45.36
N PRO A 161 3.60 -32.72 44.03
CA PRO A 161 3.66 -31.40 43.44
C PRO A 161 2.36 -30.65 43.78
N TYR A 162 2.47 -29.42 44.26
CA TYR A 162 1.35 -28.50 44.31
C TYR A 162 0.97 -28.16 42.86
N ASN A 163 -0.28 -28.45 42.49
CA ASN A 163 -0.98 -27.79 41.38
C ASN A 163 -1.17 -26.31 41.72
#